data_AF-A0A238J3J8-F1
#
_entry.id   AF-A0A238J3J8-F1
#
_cell.length_a   1.000
_cell.length_b   1.000
_cell.length_c   1.000
_cell.angle_alpha   90.00
_cell.angle_beta   90.00
_cell.angle_gamma   90.00
#
_symmetry.space_group_name_H-M   'P 1'
#
loop_
_entity.id
_entity.type
_entity.pdbx_description
1 polymer ?
#
loop_
_entity_poly.entity_id
_entity_poly.type
_entity_poly.pdbx_seq_one_letter_code
_entity_poly.pdbx_strand_id
1 'polypeptide(L)'
;MPDNNASERWFVPGDPNTTDDDVYMAEGALPADAEQMDYHAIYARFAVEDAAKFFFEASDTAAFNAHMDAVEQTEGYGQIDARLQKICDEANKNEDIEVYAIGFEAPQAGLDAMKGCASSIGYYFDVDGKGISKAFDSIAGQIAMLRLTQ
;
A
#
# COMPACT_ATOMS: atom_id res chain seq x y z
N MET A 1 9.38 22.35 3.06
CA MET A 1 9.96 21.27 2.23
C MET A 1 11.35 21.71 1.80
N PRO A 2 12.26 20.80 1.38
CA PRO A 2 13.62 21.19 1.02
C PRO A 2 13.55 22.19 -0.14
N ASP A 3 14.01 23.40 0.18
CA ASP A 3 14.29 24.52 -0.71
C ASP A 3 13.20 24.99 -1.68
N ASN A 4 11.93 24.81 -1.33
CA ASN A 4 10.92 25.72 -1.85
C ASN A 4 10.98 27.00 -1.01
N ASN A 5 11.58 28.05 -1.56
CA ASN A 5 11.58 29.38 -0.94
C ASN A 5 10.18 29.66 -0.37
N ALA A 6 10.08 30.32 0.79
CA ALA A 6 8.85 30.50 1.58
C ALA A 6 7.58 30.99 0.82
N SER A 7 7.74 31.33 -0.45
CA SER A 7 6.76 31.71 -1.47
C SER A 7 6.04 30.57 -2.22
N GLU A 8 6.36 29.29 -2.01
CA GLU A 8 5.80 28.17 -2.79
C GLU A 8 4.99 27.20 -1.91
N ARG A 9 3.89 27.67 -1.33
CA ARG A 9 2.96 26.82 -0.56
C ARG A 9 2.09 26.02 -1.54
N TRP A 10 1.78 24.76 -1.22
CA TRP A 10 0.83 23.97 -1.99
C TRP A 10 -0.59 24.40 -1.66
N PHE A 11 -1.36 24.71 -2.70
CA PHE A 11 -2.76 25.05 -2.57
C PHE A 11 -3.58 24.14 -3.45
N VAL A 12 -4.69 23.66 -2.90
CA VAL A 12 -5.67 22.91 -3.67
C VAL A 12 -6.89 23.80 -3.87
N PRO A 13 -7.41 23.92 -5.10
CA PRO A 13 -8.67 24.60 -5.37
C PRO A 13 -9.81 23.94 -4.59
N GLY A 14 -10.75 24.76 -4.11
CA GLY A 14 -11.96 24.28 -3.44
C GLY A 14 -12.94 23.61 -4.41
N ASP A 15 -12.87 23.92 -5.71
CA ASP A 15 -13.61 23.23 -6.76
C ASP A 15 -12.84 21.99 -7.27
N PRO A 16 -13.38 20.76 -7.12
CA PRO A 16 -12.72 19.53 -7.56
C PRO A 16 -12.59 19.37 -9.08
N ASN A 17 -13.07 20.32 -9.89
CA ASN A 17 -13.05 20.25 -11.36
C ASN A 17 -12.06 21.21 -12.05
N THR A 18 -11.20 21.91 -11.30
CA THR A 18 -10.17 22.78 -11.91
C THR A 18 -8.96 21.96 -12.36
N THR A 19 -8.41 22.29 -13.53
CA THR A 19 -7.38 21.50 -14.22
C THR A 19 -5.93 21.77 -13.80
N ASP A 20 -5.68 22.40 -12.65
CA ASP A 20 -4.33 22.80 -12.19
C ASP A 20 -4.21 22.72 -10.65
N ASP A 21 -4.68 21.63 -10.03
CA ASP A 21 -4.69 21.46 -8.56
C ASP A 21 -3.38 20.94 -7.95
N ASP A 22 -2.36 20.73 -8.77
CA ASP A 22 -1.06 20.14 -8.40
C ASP A 22 0.16 21.01 -8.77
N VAL A 23 -0.04 22.28 -9.11
CA VAL A 23 1.01 23.18 -9.62
C VAL A 23 1.57 24.11 -8.53
N TYR A 24 2.89 24.28 -8.53
CA TYR A 24 3.56 25.33 -7.75
C TYR A 24 3.18 26.72 -8.29
N MET A 25 2.31 27.42 -7.56
CA MET A 25 1.90 28.79 -7.87
C MET A 25 2.51 29.78 -6.88
N ALA A 26 2.98 30.92 -7.38
CA ALA A 26 3.38 32.04 -6.52
C ALA A 26 2.15 32.56 -5.76
N GLU A 27 2.33 33.07 -4.53
CA GLU A 27 1.23 33.52 -3.66
C GLU A 27 0.30 34.56 -4.30
N GLY A 28 0.78 35.34 -5.28
CA GLY A 28 -0.01 36.29 -6.05
C GLY A 28 -0.79 35.72 -7.26
N ALA A 29 -0.61 34.44 -7.57
CA ALA A 29 -1.24 33.73 -8.69
C ALA A 29 -2.27 32.67 -8.24
N LEU A 30 -2.56 32.63 -6.94
CA LEU A 30 -3.47 31.64 -6.36
C LEU A 30 -4.93 31.97 -6.69
N PRO A 31 -5.74 30.95 -7.05
CA PRO A 31 -7.19 31.08 -7.11
C PRO A 31 -7.80 31.60 -5.80
N ALA A 32 -8.95 32.27 -5.87
CA ALA A 32 -9.59 32.83 -4.68
C ALA A 32 -10.07 31.76 -3.68
N ASP A 33 -10.25 30.52 -4.14
CA ASP A 33 -10.65 29.34 -3.40
C ASP A 33 -9.48 28.42 -3.04
N ALA A 34 -8.24 28.88 -3.24
CA ALA A 34 -7.04 28.14 -2.92
C ALA A 34 -6.89 27.91 -1.41
N GLU A 35 -6.89 26.65 -0.96
CA GLU A 35 -6.66 26.29 0.43
C GLU A 35 -5.26 25.71 0.64
N GLN A 36 -4.53 26.22 1.64
CA GLN A 36 -3.23 25.66 2.02
C GLN A 36 -3.42 24.33 2.75
N MET A 37 -2.76 23.28 2.27
CA MET A 37 -2.75 21.98 2.95
C MET A 37 -1.60 21.88 3.96
N ASP A 38 -1.87 21.22 5.09
CA ASP A 38 -0.84 20.74 6.00
C ASP A 38 -0.37 19.33 5.63
N TYR A 39 0.65 18.82 6.34
CA TYR A 39 1.19 17.49 6.10
C TYR A 39 0.14 16.37 6.25
N HIS A 40 -0.80 16.50 7.19
CA HIS A 40 -1.81 15.46 7.42
C HIS A 40 -2.81 15.44 6.27
N ALA A 41 -3.23 16.61 5.79
CA ALA A 41 -4.15 16.73 4.67
C ALA A 41 -3.53 16.17 3.38
N ILE A 42 -2.24 16.41 3.12
CA ILE A 42 -1.53 15.88 1.94
C ILE A 42 -1.55 14.34 1.95
N TYR A 43 -1.09 13.72 3.03
CA TYR A 43 -1.03 12.25 3.11
C TYR A 43 -2.40 11.58 3.32
N ALA A 44 -3.43 12.35 3.70
CA ALA A 44 -4.81 11.86 3.69
C ALA A 44 -5.43 11.84 2.28
N ARG A 45 -4.91 12.66 1.35
CA ARG A 45 -5.48 12.84 0.01
C ARG A 45 -4.67 12.16 -1.09
N PHE A 46 -3.34 12.16 -0.99
CA PHE A 46 -2.42 11.67 -2.02
C PHE A 46 -1.63 10.46 -1.52
N ALA A 47 -1.24 9.58 -2.45
CA ALA A 47 -0.32 8.50 -2.11
C ALA A 47 1.05 9.07 -1.71
N VAL A 48 1.81 8.32 -0.90
CA VAL A 48 3.17 8.73 -0.51
C VAL A 48 4.07 8.92 -1.72
N GLU A 49 3.88 8.11 -2.77
CA GLU A 49 4.58 8.24 -4.04
C GLU A 49 4.28 9.59 -4.73
N ASP A 50 3.01 9.99 -4.79
CA ASP A 50 2.62 11.26 -5.41
C ASP A 50 3.21 12.43 -4.63
N ALA A 51 3.10 12.41 -3.29
CA ALA A 51 3.74 13.40 -2.45
C ALA A 51 5.26 13.42 -2.67
N ALA A 52 5.90 12.27 -2.84
CA ALA A 52 7.34 12.20 -3.10
C ALA A 52 7.70 12.91 -4.41
N LYS A 53 6.98 12.60 -5.50
CA LYS A 53 7.16 13.23 -6.81
C LYS A 53 6.96 14.73 -6.76
N PHE A 54 5.85 15.18 -6.18
CA PHE A 54 5.54 16.60 -6.09
C PHE A 54 6.61 17.40 -5.36
N PHE A 55 7.11 16.91 -4.22
CA PHE A 55 7.95 17.71 -3.33
C PHE A 55 9.46 17.53 -3.47
N PHE A 56 9.92 16.41 -4.04
CA PHE A 56 11.33 16.05 -3.98
C PHE A 56 11.95 15.66 -5.33
N GLU A 57 11.16 15.29 -6.35
CA GLU A 57 11.69 14.77 -7.63
C GLU A 57 12.67 15.74 -8.30
N ALA A 58 12.35 17.03 -8.31
CA ALA A 58 13.15 18.07 -8.97
C ALA A 58 14.22 18.73 -8.06
N SER A 59 14.07 18.63 -6.74
CA SER A 59 14.83 19.44 -5.77
C SER A 59 15.78 18.62 -4.90
N ASP A 60 15.38 17.41 -4.48
CA ASP A 60 16.11 16.58 -3.53
C ASP A 60 15.87 15.09 -3.82
N THR A 61 16.71 14.54 -4.70
CA THR A 61 16.64 13.12 -5.07
C THR A 61 16.83 12.18 -3.88
N ALA A 62 17.57 12.58 -2.83
CA ALA A 62 17.76 11.74 -1.66
C ALA A 62 16.48 11.68 -0.82
N ALA A 63 15.81 12.82 -0.62
CA ALA A 63 14.51 12.86 0.04
C ALA A 63 13.43 12.17 -0.80
N PHE A 64 13.46 12.31 -2.12
CA PHE A 64 12.57 11.58 -3.04
C PHE A 64 12.68 10.07 -2.83
N ASN A 65 13.91 9.53 -2.94
CA ASN A 65 14.15 8.11 -2.75
C ASN A 65 13.77 7.65 -1.35
N ALA A 66 14.07 8.42 -0.29
CA ALA A 66 13.72 8.05 1.08
C ALA A 66 12.19 7.94 1.30
N HIS A 67 11.39 8.78 0.65
CA HIS A 67 9.92 8.68 0.72
C HIS A 67 9.38 7.52 -0.10
N MET A 68 9.95 7.28 -1.29
CA MET A 68 9.60 6.12 -2.12
C MET A 68 9.93 4.81 -1.40
N ASP A 69 11.15 4.69 -0.86
CA ASP A 69 11.66 3.50 -0.15
C ASP A 69 10.89 3.19 1.14
N ALA A 70 10.12 4.16 1.66
CA ALA A 70 9.27 3.97 2.83
C ALA A 70 7.96 3.22 2.51
N VAL A 71 7.50 3.23 1.25
CA VAL A 71 6.25 2.58 0.83
C VAL A 71 6.45 1.47 -0.19
N GLU A 72 7.51 1.55 -0.98
CA GLU A 72 7.86 0.55 -1.98
C GLU A 72 9.33 0.17 -1.82
N GLN A 73 9.64 -1.11 -1.91
CA GLN A 73 11.03 -1.55 -2.01
C GLN A 73 11.13 -2.55 -3.16
N THR A 74 11.95 -2.20 -4.14
CA THR A 74 12.27 -3.10 -5.25
C THR A 74 13.48 -3.95 -4.88
N GLU A 75 13.34 -5.26 -4.94
CA GLU A 75 14.39 -6.21 -4.59
C GLU A 75 14.46 -7.37 -5.59
N GLY A 76 15.52 -8.17 -5.49
CA GLY A 76 15.58 -9.44 -6.22
C GLY A 76 14.56 -10.46 -5.69
N TYR A 77 14.19 -11.43 -6.52
CA TYR A 77 13.17 -12.44 -6.18
C TYR A 77 13.42 -13.12 -4.83
N GLY A 78 14.66 -13.54 -4.55
CA GLY A 78 14.99 -14.22 -3.28
C GLY A 78 14.87 -13.33 -2.03
N GLN A 79 15.13 -12.03 -2.15
CA GLN A 79 14.92 -11.07 -1.07
C GLN A 79 13.43 -10.83 -0.82
N ILE A 80 12.62 -10.78 -1.88
CA ILE A 80 11.16 -10.66 -1.77
C ILE A 80 10.59 -11.91 -1.08
N ASP A 81 11.04 -13.11 -1.45
CA ASP A 81 10.62 -14.37 -0.79
C ASP A 81 10.98 -14.36 0.70
N ALA A 82 12.20 -13.96 1.06
CA ALA A 82 12.63 -13.86 2.45
C ALA A 82 11.82 -12.83 3.26
N ARG A 83 11.43 -11.72 2.63
CA ARG A 83 10.57 -10.70 3.26
C ARG A 83 9.15 -11.21 3.46
N LEU A 84 8.58 -11.88 2.46
CA LEU A 84 7.27 -12.51 2.59
C LEU A 84 7.28 -13.50 3.75
N GLN A 85 8.28 -14.40 3.81
CA GLN A 85 8.44 -15.33 4.91
C GLN A 85 8.50 -14.62 6.26
N LYS A 86 9.31 -13.55 6.39
CA LYS A 86 9.40 -12.78 7.64
C LYS A 86 8.06 -12.18 8.05
N ILE A 87 7.28 -11.64 7.12
CA ILE A 87 5.95 -11.07 7.43
C ILE A 87 5.01 -12.18 7.91
N CYS A 88 4.98 -13.31 7.22
CA CYS A 88 4.16 -14.45 7.59
C CYS A 88 4.57 -15.04 8.95
N ASP A 89 5.87 -15.11 9.24
CA ASP A 89 6.40 -15.59 10.52
C ASP A 89 5.96 -14.67 11.67
N GLU A 90 6.00 -13.34 11.49
CA GLU A 90 5.50 -12.41 12.51
C GLU A 90 3.98 -12.48 12.67
N ALA A 91 3.23 -12.64 11.58
CA ALA A 91 1.78 -12.84 11.64
C ALA A 91 1.43 -14.13 12.39
N ASN A 92 2.08 -15.25 12.06
CA ASN A 92 1.84 -16.56 12.66
C ASN A 92 2.29 -16.67 14.14
N LYS A 93 3.10 -15.72 14.63
CA LYS A 93 3.41 -15.61 16.07
C LYS A 93 2.29 -14.96 16.87
N ASN A 94 1.40 -14.22 16.22
CA ASN A 94 0.29 -13.54 16.87
C ASN A 94 -0.96 -14.43 16.82
N GLU A 95 -1.42 -14.90 17.98
CA GLU A 95 -2.61 -15.76 18.10
C GLU A 95 -3.90 -15.05 17.66
N ASP A 96 -3.91 -13.72 17.56
CA ASP A 96 -5.05 -12.93 17.06
C ASP A 96 -5.05 -12.75 15.52
N ILE A 97 -4.06 -13.30 14.81
CA ILE A 97 -3.95 -13.19 13.35
C ILE A 97 -4.03 -14.59 12.72
N GLU A 98 -5.07 -14.84 11.93
CA GLU A 98 -5.17 -16.03 11.08
C GLU A 98 -4.86 -15.67 9.62
N VAL A 99 -3.87 -16.37 9.05
CA VAL A 99 -3.43 -16.19 7.67
C VAL A 99 -4.01 -17.29 6.79
N TYR A 100 -4.88 -16.87 5.87
CA TYR A 100 -5.36 -17.70 4.76
C TYR A 100 -4.59 -17.37 3.49
N ALA A 101 -4.07 -18.39 2.80
CA ALA A 101 -3.26 -18.20 1.61
C ALA A 101 -3.87 -18.90 0.40
N ILE A 102 -4.03 -18.18 -0.70
CA ILE A 102 -4.60 -18.68 -1.96
C ILE A 102 -3.54 -18.54 -3.06
N GLY A 103 -2.99 -19.66 -3.51
CA GLY A 103 -2.19 -19.73 -4.73
C GLY A 103 -3.11 -19.83 -5.93
N PHE A 104 -3.35 -18.72 -6.64
CA PHE A 104 -4.14 -18.70 -7.86
C PHE A 104 -3.24 -18.80 -9.09
N GLU A 105 -3.28 -19.94 -9.77
CA GLU A 105 -2.49 -20.20 -11.00
C GLU A 105 -0.99 -19.84 -10.84
N ALA A 106 -0.46 -20.04 -9.62
CA ALA A 106 0.89 -19.64 -9.27
C ALA A 106 1.92 -20.72 -9.65
N PRO A 107 3.15 -20.35 -10.02
CA PRO A 107 4.23 -21.30 -10.19
C PRO A 107 4.60 -21.96 -8.84
N GLN A 108 5.27 -23.11 -8.88
CA GLN A 108 5.58 -23.91 -7.68
C GLN A 108 6.23 -23.11 -6.55
N ALA A 109 7.17 -22.20 -6.87
CA ALA A 109 7.81 -21.37 -5.86
C ALA A 109 6.82 -20.45 -5.12
N GLY A 110 5.83 -19.91 -5.84
CA GLY A 110 4.76 -19.12 -5.24
C GLY A 110 3.81 -19.96 -4.39
N LEU A 111 3.48 -21.18 -4.85
CA LEU A 111 2.68 -22.13 -4.07
C LEU A 111 3.38 -22.52 -2.76
N ASP A 112 4.68 -22.78 -2.81
CA ASP A 112 5.47 -23.12 -1.63
C ASP A 112 5.55 -21.96 -0.63
N ALA A 113 5.71 -20.72 -1.13
CA ALA A 113 5.70 -19.52 -0.32
C ALA A 113 4.33 -19.28 0.35
N MET A 114 3.23 -19.40 -0.40
CA MET A 114 1.86 -19.26 0.12
C MET A 114 1.53 -20.33 1.14
N LYS A 115 1.94 -21.58 0.90
CA LYS A 115 1.77 -22.69 1.83
C LYS A 115 2.53 -22.49 3.14
N GLY A 116 3.74 -21.95 3.07
CA GLY A 116 4.53 -21.59 4.26
C GLY A 116 3.93 -20.41 5.04
N CYS A 117 3.17 -19.55 4.36
CA CYS A 117 2.57 -18.37 4.97
C CYS A 117 1.29 -18.67 5.77
N ALA A 118 0.49 -19.63 5.32
CA ALA A 118 -0.79 -19.97 5.96
C ALA A 118 -0.61 -20.45 7.41
N SER A 119 -1.45 -19.99 8.34
CA SER A 119 -1.34 -20.33 9.77
C SER A 119 -1.61 -21.81 10.06
N SER A 120 -2.32 -22.49 9.16
CA SER A 120 -2.59 -23.91 9.23
C SER A 120 -2.64 -24.49 7.82
N ILE A 121 -2.35 -25.79 7.69
CA ILE A 121 -2.47 -26.50 6.41
C ILE A 121 -3.90 -26.46 5.84
N GLY A 122 -4.92 -26.30 6.71
CA GLY A 122 -6.31 -26.13 6.30
C GLY A 122 -6.66 -24.75 5.76
N TYR A 123 -5.77 -23.77 5.91
CA TYR A 123 -5.95 -22.38 5.48
C TYR A 123 -5.22 -22.06 4.17
N TYR A 124 -4.57 -23.07 3.57
CA TYR A 124 -3.92 -22.98 2.28
C TYR A 124 -4.82 -23.55 1.17
N PHE A 125 -4.93 -22.82 0.07
CA PHE A 125 -5.71 -23.19 -1.11
C PHE A 125 -4.85 -23.06 -2.37
N ASP A 126 -4.68 -24.16 -3.09
CA ASP A 126 -4.12 -24.19 -4.44
C ASP A 126 -5.28 -24.28 -5.43
N VAL A 127 -5.46 -23.26 -6.27
CA VAL A 127 -6.63 -23.14 -7.14
C VAL A 127 -6.28 -22.67 -8.54
N ASP A 128 -7.06 -23.16 -9.50
CA ASP A 128 -7.06 -22.76 -10.90
C ASP A 128 -8.44 -22.28 -11.35
N GLY A 129 -8.50 -21.40 -12.37
CA GLY A 129 -9.73 -20.97 -13.03
C GLY A 129 -10.93 -20.69 -12.10
N LYS A 130 -11.93 -21.59 -12.11
CA LYS A 130 -13.17 -21.45 -11.31
C LYS A 130 -13.04 -21.91 -9.85
N GLY A 131 -11.89 -22.45 -9.45
CA GLY A 131 -11.60 -22.91 -8.09
C GLY A 131 -11.56 -21.78 -7.07
N ILE A 132 -11.29 -20.55 -7.50
CA ILE A 132 -11.17 -19.39 -6.62
C ILE A 132 -12.46 -19.08 -5.84
N SER A 133 -13.64 -19.21 -6.45
CA SER A 133 -14.91 -18.99 -5.75
C SER A 133 -15.11 -19.99 -4.62
N LYS A 134 -14.74 -21.26 -4.84
CA LYS A 134 -14.84 -22.30 -3.81
C LYS A 134 -13.86 -22.08 -2.66
N ALA A 135 -12.67 -21.55 -2.92
CA ALA A 135 -11.72 -21.18 -1.88
C ALA A 135 -12.31 -20.08 -0.98
N PHE A 136 -12.85 -19.02 -1.57
CA PHE A 136 -13.51 -17.95 -0.81
C PHE A 136 -14.74 -18.44 -0.04
N ASP A 137 -15.57 -19.31 -0.63
CA ASP A 137 -16.71 -19.92 0.06
C ASP A 137 -16.26 -20.74 1.29
N SER A 138 -15.16 -21.49 1.16
CA SER A 138 -14.58 -22.27 2.26
C SER A 138 -14.08 -21.38 3.39
N ILE A 139 -13.34 -20.31 3.06
CA ILE A 139 -12.84 -19.33 4.03
C ILE A 139 -14.01 -18.67 4.77
N ALA A 140 -15.04 -18.23 4.04
CA ALA A 140 -16.23 -17.63 4.64
C ALA A 140 -16.94 -18.58 5.61
N GLY A 141 -17.05 -19.87 5.26
CA GLY A 141 -17.59 -20.90 6.15
C GLY A 141 -16.77 -21.10 7.42
N GLN A 142 -15.43 -21.12 7.31
CA GLN A 142 -14.53 -21.26 8.46
C GLN A 142 -14.63 -20.07 9.42
N ILE A 143 -14.61 -18.85 8.88
CA ILE A 143 -14.77 -17.62 9.67
C ILE A 143 -16.15 -17.57 10.36
N ALA A 144 -17.22 -18.00 9.66
CA ALA A 144 -18.55 -18.04 10.25
C ALA A 144 -18.63 -19.03 11.43
N MET A 145 -17.95 -20.17 11.37
CA MET A 145 -17.90 -21.12 12.49
C MET A 145 -17.22 -20.54 13.73
N LEU A 146 -16.11 -19.80 13.56
CA LEU A 146 -15.43 -19.13 14.68
C LEU A 146 -16.31 -18.12 15.41
N ARG A 147 -17.28 -17.51 14.72
CA ARG A 147 -18.29 -16.61 15.32
C ARG A 147 -19.42 -17.33 16.05
N LEU A 148 -19.68 -18.59 15.74
CA LEU A 148 -20.75 -19.38 16.33
C LEU A 148 -20.31 -20.12 17.60
N THR A 149 -19.00 -20.29 17.81
CA THR A 149 -18.42 -20.97 18.96
C THR A 149 -17.96 -20.04 20.10
N GLN A 150 -18.21 -18.74 19.98
CA GLN A 150 -17.92 -17.72 21.00
C GLN A 150 -19.20 -17.19 21.65
#